data_AF-A0A328BIK0-F1
#
_entry.id   AF-A0A328BIK0-F1
#
_cell.length_a   1.000
_cell.length_b   1.000
_cell.length_c   1.000
_cell.angle_alpha   90.00
_cell.angle_beta   90.00
_cell.angle_gamma   90.00
#
_symmetry.space_group_name_H-M   'P 1'
#
loop_
_entity.id
_entity.type
_entity.pdbx_description
1 polymer ?
#
loop_
_entity_poly.entity_id
_entity_poly.type
_entity_poly.pdbx_seq_one_letter_code
_entity_poly.pdbx_strand_id
1 'polypeptide(L)'
;MQEPEVVLARLGAAFGDQPHDLRLHGRVNVAPDRREWIEGLLAAGMDRLSPADLDMLVYRAISTVGGTPTFKFALSRFLAVMLLEPAFGAGAVSDAFVILPKLDHARFEAWPEEERRAILEALELWAERRLTADPADVPAAALRTWVETRRDIG
;
A
#
# COMPACT_ATOMS: atom_id res chain seq x y z
N MET A 1 10.44 17.80 -7.53
CA MET A 1 10.42 16.58 -6.70
C MET A 1 9.87 16.98 -5.35
N GLN A 2 8.82 16.30 -4.87
CA GLN A 2 8.32 16.56 -3.52
C GLN A 2 9.30 15.97 -2.50
N GLU A 3 9.51 16.68 -1.39
CA GLU A 3 10.35 16.16 -0.30
C GLU A 3 9.68 14.94 0.34
N PRO A 4 10.38 13.81 0.51
CA PRO A 4 9.81 12.57 1.04
C PRO A 4 9.11 12.75 2.39
N GLU A 5 9.64 13.63 3.24
CA GLU A 5 9.09 13.95 4.55
C GLU A 5 7.68 14.53 4.46
N VAL A 6 7.40 15.34 3.43
CA VAL A 6 6.07 15.93 3.19
C VAL A 6 5.07 14.85 2.79
N VAL A 7 5.48 13.95 1.89
CA VAL A 7 4.64 12.84 1.43
C VAL A 7 4.36 11.86 2.57
N LEU A 8 5.38 11.54 3.37
CA LEU A 8 5.25 10.68 4.55
C LEU A 8 4.33 11.31 5.61
N ALA A 9 4.45 12.61 5.88
CA ALA A 9 3.58 13.31 6.81
C ALA A 9 2.10 13.28 6.35
N ARG A 10 1.84 13.42 5.05
CA ARG A 10 0.48 13.33 4.48
C ARG A 10 -0.09 11.92 4.54
N LEU A 11 0.71 10.90 4.22
CA LEU A 11 0.31 9.50 4.44
C LEU A 11 -0.05 9.24 5.90
N GLY A 12 0.78 9.72 6.83
CA GLY A 12 0.54 9.60 8.27
C GLY A 12 -0.74 10.30 8.72
N ALA A 13 -0.99 11.52 8.23
CA ALA A 13 -2.21 12.25 8.54
C ALA A 13 -3.48 11.57 8.00
N ALA A 14 -3.42 11.03 6.78
CA ALA A 14 -4.57 10.41 6.13
C ALA A 14 -4.88 8.99 6.67
N PHE A 15 -3.86 8.23 7.09
CA PHE A 15 -4.01 6.80 7.42
C PHE A 15 -3.49 6.40 8.81
N GLY A 16 -3.10 7.35 9.67
CA GLY A 16 -2.52 7.06 11.00
C GLY A 16 -3.39 6.11 11.81
N ASP A 17 -4.70 6.39 11.86
CA ASP A 17 -5.70 5.58 12.58
C ASP A 17 -6.44 4.59 11.67
N GLN A 18 -5.97 4.34 10.45
CA GLN A 18 -6.65 3.46 9.48
C GLN A 18 -6.82 2.06 10.09
N PRO A 19 -8.05 1.59 10.34
CA PRO A 19 -8.27 0.26 10.87
C PRO A 19 -8.03 -0.81 9.80
N HIS A 20 -7.70 -2.03 10.25
CA HIS A 20 -7.75 -3.23 9.43
C HIS A 20 -8.92 -4.12 9.85
N ASP A 21 -9.38 -5.00 8.97
CA ASP A 21 -10.49 -5.92 9.19
C ASP A 21 -10.05 -7.39 9.24
N LEU A 22 -8.80 -7.64 9.67
CA LEU A 22 -8.23 -8.98 9.88
C LEU A 22 -8.97 -9.81 10.93
N ARG A 23 -9.74 -9.17 11.82
CA ARG A 23 -10.67 -9.83 12.75
C ARG A 23 -12.08 -9.29 12.54
N LEU A 24 -13.02 -10.17 12.24
CA LEU A 24 -14.45 -9.87 12.18
C LEU A 24 -15.19 -10.79 13.15
N HIS A 25 -16.00 -10.21 14.03
CA HIS A 25 -16.79 -10.95 15.02
C HIS A 25 -15.98 -11.97 15.85
N GLY A 26 -14.76 -11.59 16.25
CA GLY A 26 -13.87 -12.44 17.06
C GLY A 26 -13.11 -13.53 16.30
N ARG A 27 -13.29 -13.64 14.96
CA ARG A 27 -12.60 -14.62 14.12
C ARG A 27 -11.67 -13.94 13.13
N VAL A 28 -10.60 -14.63 12.73
CA VAL A 28 -9.74 -14.13 11.65
C VAL A 28 -10.49 -14.14 10.31
N ASN A 29 -10.41 -13.03 9.58
CA ASN A 29 -11.05 -12.83 8.28
C ASN A 29 -10.06 -13.14 7.14
N VAL A 30 -9.78 -14.44 6.95
CA VAL A 30 -8.71 -14.91 6.05
C VAL A 30 -9.06 -16.26 5.44
N ALA A 31 -8.43 -16.59 4.31
CA ALA A 31 -8.45 -17.95 3.76
C ALA A 31 -7.85 -18.96 4.77
N PRO A 32 -8.34 -20.21 4.83
CA PRO A 32 -7.94 -21.17 5.87
C PRO A 32 -6.43 -21.42 5.98
N ASP A 33 -5.73 -21.44 4.85
CA ASP A 33 -4.28 -21.66 4.74
C ASP A 33 -3.44 -20.45 5.22
N ARG A 34 -4.09 -19.33 5.55
CA ARG A 34 -3.44 -18.08 6.02
C ARG A 34 -3.66 -17.78 7.49
N ARG A 35 -4.45 -18.62 8.19
CA ARG A 35 -4.81 -18.38 9.59
C ARG A 35 -3.60 -18.26 10.51
N GLU A 36 -2.69 -19.24 10.47
CA GLU A 36 -1.53 -19.28 11.37
C GLU A 36 -0.63 -18.06 11.17
N TRP A 37 -0.35 -17.70 9.92
CA TRP A 37 0.43 -16.51 9.59
C TRP A 37 -0.22 -15.24 10.16
N ILE A 38 -1.51 -15.04 9.93
CA ILE A 38 -2.22 -13.81 10.36
C ILE A 38 -2.41 -13.77 11.88
N GLU A 39 -2.61 -14.91 12.54
CA GLU A 39 -2.60 -14.99 14.00
C GLU A 39 -1.23 -14.62 14.57
N GLY A 40 -0.15 -15.06 13.92
CA GLY A 40 1.22 -14.66 14.26
C GLY A 40 1.42 -13.14 14.17
N LEU A 41 1.00 -12.51 13.07
CA LEU A 41 1.09 -11.05 12.91
C LEU A 41 0.28 -10.30 13.98
N LEU A 42 -0.95 -10.74 14.22
CA LEU A 42 -1.81 -10.12 15.24
C LEU A 42 -1.24 -10.26 16.66
N ALA A 43 -0.58 -11.38 16.97
CA ALA A 43 0.07 -11.60 18.26
C ALA A 43 1.35 -10.76 18.43
N ALA A 44 2.13 -10.58 17.35
CA ALA A 44 3.33 -9.74 17.36
C ALA A 44 3.00 -8.24 17.48
N GLY A 45 1.82 -7.84 17.02
CA GLY A 45 1.32 -6.47 17.02
C GLY A 45 1.48 -5.81 15.66
N MET A 46 0.39 -5.22 15.16
CA MET A 46 0.31 -4.68 13.80
C MET A 46 1.15 -3.41 13.58
N ASP A 47 1.64 -2.79 14.65
CA ASP A 47 2.59 -1.67 14.59
C ASP A 47 4.05 -2.11 14.42
N ARG A 48 4.31 -3.43 14.44
CA ARG A 48 5.66 -4.02 14.39
C ARG A 48 5.90 -4.88 13.15
N LEU A 49 5.08 -4.70 12.11
CA LEU A 49 5.20 -5.47 10.88
C LEU A 49 6.51 -5.14 10.17
N SER A 50 7.19 -6.18 9.70
CA SER A 50 8.36 -5.98 8.84
C SER A 50 7.94 -5.48 7.45
N PRO A 51 8.88 -4.91 6.66
CA PRO A 51 8.65 -4.60 5.26
C PRO A 51 8.08 -5.79 4.46
N ALA A 52 8.56 -7.00 4.73
CA ALA A 52 8.08 -8.22 4.09
C ALA A 52 6.65 -8.60 4.50
N ASP A 53 6.28 -8.38 5.77
CA ASP A 53 4.91 -8.60 6.22
C ASP A 53 3.94 -7.62 5.55
N LEU A 54 4.33 -6.34 5.44
CA LEU A 54 3.55 -5.31 4.77
C LEU A 54 3.38 -5.59 3.28
N ASP A 55 4.45 -5.95 2.58
CA ASP A 55 4.40 -6.35 1.18
C ASP A 55 3.47 -7.55 0.98
N MET A 56 3.61 -8.58 1.81
CA MET A 56 2.74 -9.74 1.72
C MET A 56 1.29 -9.42 2.06
N LEU A 57 1.03 -8.52 3.01
CA LEU A 57 -0.33 -8.05 3.30
C LEU A 57 -0.91 -7.27 2.11
N VAL A 58 -0.16 -6.37 1.46
CA VAL A 58 -0.62 -5.68 0.24
C VAL A 58 -0.97 -6.69 -0.85
N TYR A 59 -0.10 -7.67 -1.10
CA TYR A 59 -0.33 -8.72 -2.07
C TYR A 59 -1.58 -9.57 -1.79
N ARG A 60 -1.81 -9.93 -0.51
CA ARG A 60 -2.91 -10.83 -0.09
C ARG A 60 -4.22 -10.11 0.25
N ALA A 61 -4.17 -8.82 0.53
CA ALA A 61 -5.33 -8.04 0.92
C ALA A 61 -6.43 -8.14 -0.14
N ILE A 62 -7.71 -8.12 0.28
CA ILE A 62 -8.92 -8.25 -0.55
C ILE A 62 -9.11 -9.66 -1.13
N SER A 63 -8.06 -10.35 -1.57
CA SER A 63 -8.18 -11.65 -2.24
C SER A 63 -8.26 -12.82 -1.25
N THR A 64 -7.40 -12.81 -0.24
CA THR A 64 -7.22 -13.96 0.67
C THR A 64 -7.08 -13.57 2.14
N VAL A 65 -6.91 -12.29 2.43
CA VAL A 65 -6.71 -11.75 3.77
C VAL A 65 -7.42 -10.42 3.89
N GLY A 66 -8.36 -10.27 4.81
CA GLY A 66 -9.08 -9.02 5.02
C GLY A 66 -9.79 -8.49 3.77
N GLY A 67 -10.34 -7.29 3.88
CA GLY A 67 -10.98 -6.54 2.79
C GLY A 67 -10.26 -5.22 2.52
N THR A 68 -11.02 -4.24 2.00
CA THR A 68 -10.53 -2.89 1.72
C THR A 68 -9.88 -2.20 2.93
N PRO A 69 -10.39 -2.30 4.17
CA PRO A 69 -9.73 -1.71 5.33
C PRO A 69 -8.31 -2.24 5.54
N THR A 70 -8.12 -3.57 5.47
CA THR A 70 -6.77 -4.18 5.54
C THR A 70 -5.88 -3.72 4.38
N PHE A 71 -6.43 -3.59 3.17
CA PHE A 71 -5.65 -3.07 2.03
C PHE A 71 -5.18 -1.63 2.25
N LYS A 72 -6.05 -0.72 2.70
CA LYS A 72 -5.68 0.67 3.05
C LYS A 72 -4.61 0.72 4.14
N PHE A 73 -4.80 -0.08 5.19
CA PHE A 73 -3.86 -0.19 6.30
C PHE A 73 -2.47 -0.62 5.81
N ALA A 74 -2.41 -1.68 5.00
CA ALA A 74 -1.16 -2.25 4.53
C ALA A 74 -0.49 -1.37 3.46
N LEU A 75 -1.26 -0.86 2.50
CA LEU A 75 -0.73 -0.05 1.38
C LEU A 75 -0.07 1.24 1.87
N SER A 76 -0.74 1.98 2.77
CA SER A 76 -0.18 3.23 3.31
C SER A 76 1.15 3.02 4.03
N ARG A 77 1.25 1.98 4.86
CA ARG A 77 2.48 1.60 5.58
C ARG A 77 3.55 1.06 4.63
N PHE A 78 3.16 0.24 3.67
CA PHE A 78 4.07 -0.27 2.63
C PHE A 78 4.71 0.88 1.84
N LEU A 79 3.91 1.84 1.34
CA LEU A 79 4.43 2.99 0.61
C LEU A 79 5.35 3.85 1.48
N ALA A 80 5.02 4.05 2.76
CA ALA A 80 5.91 4.74 3.68
C ALA A 80 7.28 4.04 3.79
N VAL A 81 7.29 2.70 3.91
CA VAL A 81 8.54 1.91 3.91
C VAL A 81 9.27 2.02 2.58
N MET A 82 8.59 1.94 1.43
CA MET A 82 9.23 2.05 0.11
C MET A 82 9.93 3.41 -0.08
N LEU A 83 9.40 4.46 0.53
CA LEU A 83 9.98 5.80 0.51
C LEU A 83 11.12 5.97 1.52
N LEU A 84 11.16 5.21 2.61
CA LEU A 84 12.25 5.26 3.58
C LEU A 84 13.40 4.30 3.24
N GLU A 85 13.09 3.17 2.60
CA GLU A 85 14.01 2.07 2.31
C GLU A 85 13.96 1.68 0.81
N PRO A 86 14.51 2.50 -0.11
CA PRO A 86 14.43 2.24 -1.55
C PRO A 86 15.03 0.90 -1.99
N ALA A 87 16.03 0.40 -1.26
CA ALA A 87 16.68 -0.88 -1.55
C ALA A 87 15.72 -2.08 -1.38
N PHE A 88 14.81 -2.03 -0.40
CA PHE A 88 13.78 -3.05 -0.24
C PHE A 88 12.76 -2.97 -1.39
N GLY A 89 12.36 -1.76 -1.78
CA GLY A 89 11.32 -1.56 -2.79
C GLY A 89 11.67 -2.10 -4.18
N ALA A 90 12.95 -2.26 -4.52
CA ALA A 90 13.37 -2.89 -5.77
C ALA A 90 13.01 -4.38 -5.86
N GLY A 91 12.90 -5.07 -4.71
CA GLY A 91 12.61 -6.51 -4.62
C GLY A 91 11.22 -6.86 -4.10
N ALA A 92 10.36 -5.87 -3.87
CA ALA A 92 9.01 -6.09 -3.37
C ALA A 92 8.15 -6.88 -4.37
N VAL A 93 7.32 -7.79 -3.85
CA VAL A 93 6.37 -8.59 -4.62
C VAL A 93 5.21 -7.71 -5.13
N SER A 94 4.79 -6.74 -4.33
CA SER A 94 3.70 -5.82 -4.67
C SER A 94 4.20 -4.67 -5.54
N ASP A 95 4.17 -4.87 -6.85
CA ASP A 95 4.45 -3.86 -7.85
C ASP A 95 3.16 -3.20 -8.39
N ALA A 96 3.28 -2.44 -9.48
CA ALA A 96 2.14 -1.80 -10.16
C ALA A 96 1.04 -2.79 -10.55
N PHE A 97 1.41 -3.98 -11.03
CA PHE A 97 0.45 -4.97 -11.51
C PHE A 97 -0.30 -5.66 -10.37
N VAL A 98 0.22 -5.57 -9.15
CA VAL A 98 -0.50 -5.99 -7.93
C VAL A 98 -1.34 -4.84 -7.38
N ILE A 99 -0.75 -3.65 -7.25
CA ILE A 99 -1.35 -2.52 -6.53
C ILE A 99 -2.50 -1.90 -7.32
N LEU A 100 -2.33 -1.64 -8.62
CA LEU A 100 -3.32 -0.90 -9.41
C LEU A 100 -4.67 -1.65 -9.51
N PRO A 101 -4.71 -2.96 -9.83
CA PRO A 101 -5.98 -3.69 -9.84
C PRO A 101 -6.67 -3.73 -8.46
N LYS A 102 -5.89 -3.71 -7.38
CA LYS A 102 -6.45 -3.67 -6.02
C LYS A 102 -7.02 -2.29 -5.67
N LEU A 103 -6.39 -1.21 -6.13
CA LEU A 103 -6.95 0.14 -6.01
C LEU A 103 -8.30 0.24 -6.73
N ASP A 104 -8.40 -0.30 -7.94
CA ASP A 104 -9.66 -0.35 -8.68
C ASP A 104 -10.71 -1.19 -7.94
N HIS A 105 -10.35 -2.39 -7.47
CA HIS A 105 -11.27 -3.25 -6.70
C HIS A 105 -11.72 -2.60 -5.39
N ALA A 106 -10.82 -1.88 -4.73
CA ALA A 106 -11.10 -1.14 -3.51
C ALA A 106 -11.90 0.15 -3.75
N ARG A 107 -12.30 0.43 -5.01
CA ARG A 107 -13.02 1.63 -5.43
C ARG A 107 -12.29 2.90 -5.00
N PHE A 108 -11.01 3.00 -5.35
CA PHE A 108 -10.14 4.12 -4.98
C PHE A 108 -10.78 5.50 -5.19
N GLU A 109 -11.51 5.68 -6.30
CA GLU A 109 -12.20 6.94 -6.61
C GLU A 109 -13.25 7.36 -5.58
N ALA A 110 -13.78 6.42 -4.78
CA ALA A 110 -14.75 6.68 -3.72
C ALA A 110 -14.11 6.93 -2.34
N TRP A 111 -12.77 6.91 -2.23
CA TRP A 111 -12.09 7.19 -0.97
C TRP A 111 -12.15 8.69 -0.65
N PRO A 112 -12.01 9.08 0.64
CA PRO A 112 -11.84 10.47 1.02
C PRO A 112 -10.74 11.17 0.20
N GLU A 113 -10.94 12.43 -0.13
CA GLU A 113 -10.01 13.18 -0.99
C GLU A 113 -8.59 13.19 -0.42
N GLU A 114 -8.45 13.38 0.89
CA GLU A 114 -7.16 13.38 1.59
C GLU A 114 -6.44 12.03 1.46
N GLU A 115 -7.17 10.92 1.58
CA GLU A 115 -6.64 9.57 1.38
C GLU A 115 -6.19 9.35 -0.07
N ARG A 116 -7.03 9.75 -1.05
CA ARG A 116 -6.69 9.63 -2.47
C ARG A 116 -5.42 10.42 -2.79
N ARG A 117 -5.36 11.67 -2.34
CA ARG A 117 -4.21 12.55 -2.55
C ARG A 117 -2.94 11.97 -1.97
N ALA A 118 -2.98 11.49 -0.73
CA ALA A 118 -1.81 10.92 -0.07
C ALA A 118 -1.27 9.68 -0.78
N ILE A 119 -2.15 8.80 -1.29
CA ILE A 119 -1.74 7.63 -2.08
C ILE A 119 -1.17 8.03 -3.43
N LEU A 120 -1.79 8.98 -4.15
CA LEU A 120 -1.29 9.44 -5.45
C LEU A 120 0.11 10.04 -5.34
N GLU A 121 0.33 10.90 -4.33
CA GLU A 121 1.63 11.53 -4.09
C GLU A 121 2.70 10.49 -3.70
N ALA A 122 2.34 9.49 -2.88
CA ALA A 122 3.26 8.42 -2.50
C ALA A 122 3.62 7.49 -3.67
N LEU A 123 2.64 7.11 -4.49
CA LEU A 123 2.87 6.29 -5.68
C LEU A 123 3.71 7.01 -6.72
N GLU A 124 3.47 8.31 -6.93
CA GLU A 124 4.28 9.11 -7.85
C GLU A 124 5.73 9.17 -7.38
N LEU A 125 5.98 9.57 -6.14
CA LEU A 125 7.34 9.70 -5.63
C LEU A 125 8.09 8.36 -5.66
N TRP A 126 7.40 7.26 -5.35
CA TRP A 126 7.97 5.94 -5.45
C TRP A 126 8.31 5.55 -6.91
N ALA A 127 7.40 5.82 -7.85
CA ALA A 127 7.62 5.60 -9.28
C ALA A 127 8.78 6.45 -9.82
N GLU A 128 8.84 7.73 -9.48
CA GLU A 128 9.91 8.64 -9.88
C GLU A 128 11.29 8.14 -9.44
N ARG A 129 11.41 7.67 -8.20
CA ARG A 129 12.67 7.13 -7.66
C ARG A 129 13.10 5.87 -8.38
N ARG A 130 12.16 4.96 -8.65
CA ARG A 130 12.43 3.74 -9.40
C ARG A 130 12.87 4.05 -10.83
N LEU A 131 12.18 4.96 -11.52
CA LEU A 131 12.55 5.40 -12.88
C LEU A 131 13.88 6.16 -12.94
N THR A 132 14.26 6.86 -11.87
CA THR A 132 15.57 7.51 -11.76
C THR A 132 16.68 6.46 -11.65
N ALA A 133 16.45 5.38 -10.91
CA ALA A 133 17.40 4.28 -10.75
C ALA A 133 17.47 3.37 -12.00
N ASP A 134 16.31 3.10 -12.60
CA ASP A 134 16.14 2.30 -13.82
C ASP A 134 15.05 2.91 -14.71
N PRO A 135 15.44 3.69 -15.75
CA PRO A 135 14.48 4.27 -16.69
C PRO A 135 13.65 3.24 -17.49
N ALA A 136 14.05 1.97 -17.50
CA ALA A 136 13.34 0.88 -18.16
C ALA A 136 12.37 0.12 -17.21
N ASP A 137 12.20 0.57 -15.96
CA ASP A 137 11.30 -0.04 -14.98
C ASP A 137 9.83 0.09 -15.41
N VAL A 138 9.32 -0.97 -16.04
CA VAL A 138 7.96 -1.03 -16.58
C VAL A 138 6.88 -0.85 -15.49
N PRO A 139 6.93 -1.54 -14.33
CA PRO A 139 6.00 -1.26 -13.23
C PRO A 139 6.00 0.21 -12.79
N ALA A 140 7.17 0.83 -12.64
CA ALA A 140 7.24 2.23 -12.22
C ALA A 140 6.62 3.18 -13.27
N ALA A 141 6.85 2.92 -14.56
CA ALA A 141 6.21 3.69 -15.65
C ALA A 141 4.67 3.52 -15.65
N ALA A 142 4.18 2.33 -15.32
CA ALA A 142 2.74 2.06 -15.20
C ALA A 142 2.11 2.83 -14.01
N LEU A 143 2.79 2.86 -12.85
CA LEU A 143 2.36 3.67 -11.71
C LEU A 143 2.28 5.16 -12.08
N ARG A 144 3.33 5.69 -12.72
CA ARG A 144 3.35 7.12 -13.11
C ARG A 144 2.19 7.48 -14.02
N THR A 145 1.98 6.68 -15.07
CA THR A 145 0.86 6.87 -16.01
C THR A 145 -0.49 6.81 -15.27
N TRP A 146 -0.67 5.83 -14.38
CA TRP A 146 -1.91 5.67 -13.63
C TRP A 146 -2.19 6.88 -12.72
N VAL A 147 -1.16 7.41 -12.05
CA VAL A 147 -1.26 8.63 -11.22
C VAL A 147 -1.61 9.85 -12.06
N GLU A 148 -0.93 10.05 -13.20
CA GLU A 148 -1.18 11.17 -14.12
C GLU A 148 -2.65 11.23 -14.55
N THR A 149 -3.25 10.07 -14.90
CA THR A 149 -4.67 10.02 -15.33
C THR A 149 -5.70 10.36 -14.25
N ARG A 150 -5.31 10.36 -12.97
CA ARG A 150 -6.22 10.55 -11.82
C ARG A 150 -5.99 11.86 -11.08
N ARG A 151 -4.91 12.58 -11.39
CA ARG A 151 -4.67 13.92 -10.85
C ARG A 151 -5.71 14.94 -11.24
N ASP A 152 -6.27 14.80 -12.45
CA ASP A 152 -7.25 15.74 -12.99
C ASP A 152 -8.69 15.46 -12.53
N ILE A 153 -8.90 14.42 -11.70
CA ILE A 153 -10.22 13.97 -11.21
C ILE A 153 -10.50 14.49 -9.78
N GLY A 154 -9.57 15.26 -9.18
CA GLY A 154 -9.66 15.82 -7.82
C GLY A 154 -9.68 17.34 -7.80
#